data_AF-A0A419VY71-F1
#
_entry.id   AF-A0A419VY71-F1
#
_cell.length_a   1.000
_cell.length_b   1.000
_cell.length_c   1.000
_cell.angle_alpha   90.00
_cell.angle_beta   90.00
_cell.angle_gamma   90.00
#
_symmetry.space_group_name_H-M   'P 1'
#
loop_
_entity.id
_entity.type
_entity.pdbx_description
1 polymer ?
#
loop_
_entity_poly.entity_id
_entity_poly.type
_entity_poly.pdbx_seq_one_letter_code
_entity_poly.pdbx_strand_id
1 'polypeptide(L)'
;MEHKQEHIIEIGQIIKDEKLVSLSDNDYQYNDLNVLTLVSTDISNCNKSFEKFHGLKNVWDLINCNNDLKLFTAHLFYYRPLINNPIGESYLLDGEFMSTYFQNGADWLYSSFVSCCYEKLYNFWDRIGDALAYYLNVEIREEQVNFPKVIDILTGRESLKDNKYFEKLLSFKNGEFKEFNAHRKDIVHYYQFETTFRFEHAINSGDKNKIEELWKWKNEMPEYFSQHLKISCEGYYNMYKLINNLP
;
A
#
# COMPACT_ATOMS: atom_id res chain seq x y z
N MET A 1 13.48 7.49 -28.49
CA MET A 1 14.30 6.76 -27.48
C MET A 1 14.76 7.72 -26.39
N GLU A 2 15.18 8.95 -26.72
CA GLU A 2 15.50 10.02 -25.76
C GLU A 2 14.42 10.25 -24.69
N HIS A 3 13.16 10.51 -25.07
CA HIS A 3 12.09 10.77 -24.10
C HIS A 3 11.84 9.63 -23.09
N LYS A 4 12.15 8.37 -23.46
CA LYS A 4 12.04 7.25 -22.51
C LYS A 4 13.18 7.24 -21.50
N GLN A 5 14.37 7.67 -21.91
CA GLN A 5 15.53 7.77 -21.03
C GLN A 5 15.39 8.95 -20.07
N GLU A 6 14.87 10.09 -20.55
CA GLU A 6 14.55 11.26 -19.73
C GLU A 6 13.57 10.91 -18.60
N HIS A 7 12.44 10.28 -18.93
CA HIS A 7 11.45 9.86 -17.93
C HIS A 7 12.02 8.92 -16.86
N ILE A 8 12.84 7.95 -17.25
CA ILE A 8 13.47 7.02 -16.29
C ILE A 8 14.45 7.76 -15.36
N ILE A 9 15.21 8.72 -15.90
CA ILE A 9 16.13 9.54 -15.12
C ILE A 9 15.35 10.39 -14.11
N GLU A 10 14.25 11.02 -14.53
CA GLU A 10 13.40 11.86 -13.67
C GLU A 10 12.75 11.05 -12.55
N ILE A 11 12.17 9.89 -12.84
CA ILE A 11 11.63 8.98 -11.82
C ILE A 11 12.73 8.52 -10.86
N GLY A 12 13.91 8.19 -11.38
CA GLY A 12 15.07 7.82 -10.57
C GLY A 12 15.54 8.95 -9.65
N GLN A 13 15.41 10.21 -10.08
CA GLN A 13 15.73 11.38 -9.28
C GLN A 13 14.68 11.61 -8.18
N ILE A 14 13.39 11.53 -8.51
CA ILE A 14 12.30 11.61 -7.54
C ILE A 14 12.44 10.57 -6.44
N ILE A 15 12.77 9.32 -6.78
CA ILE A 15 13.01 8.26 -5.79
C ILE A 15 14.08 8.67 -4.77
N LYS A 16 15.14 9.37 -5.21
CA LYS A 16 16.21 9.84 -4.34
C LYS A 16 15.76 11.04 -3.49
N ASP A 17 15.12 12.02 -4.12
CA ASP A 17 14.73 13.28 -3.48
C ASP A 17 13.66 13.04 -2.39
N GLU A 18 12.67 12.21 -2.71
CA GLU A 18 11.60 11.82 -1.80
C GLU A 18 11.99 10.67 -0.86
N LYS A 19 13.23 10.17 -0.98
CA LYS A 19 13.80 9.10 -0.14
C LYS A 19 12.92 7.86 -0.08
N LEU A 20 12.43 7.42 -1.24
CA LEU A 20 11.58 6.25 -1.36
C LEU A 20 12.44 4.98 -1.26
N VAL A 21 12.30 4.26 -0.15
CA VAL A 21 13.07 3.04 0.14
C VAL A 21 12.16 1.83 0.09
N SER A 22 12.58 0.78 -0.60
CA SER A 22 11.92 -0.53 -0.68
C SER A 22 12.79 -1.65 -0.10
N LEU A 23 12.20 -2.84 0.06
CA LEU A 23 12.82 -4.03 0.63
C LEU A 23 14.02 -4.57 -0.18
N SER A 24 14.15 -4.22 -1.45
CA SER A 24 15.28 -4.63 -2.28
C SER A 24 16.44 -3.63 -2.30
N ASP A 25 16.24 -2.44 -1.73
CA ASP A 25 17.30 -1.45 -1.62
C ASP A 25 18.37 -1.91 -0.60
N ASN A 26 19.54 -1.25 -0.63
CA ASN A 26 20.67 -1.54 0.25
C ASN A 26 21.06 -3.02 0.27
N ASP A 27 21.10 -3.67 -0.89
CA ASP A 27 21.41 -5.11 -1.02
C ASP A 27 20.49 -5.99 -0.17
N TYR A 28 19.18 -5.70 -0.22
CA TYR A 28 18.14 -6.37 0.55
C TYR A 28 18.31 -6.25 2.07
N GLN A 29 18.99 -5.20 2.55
CA GLN A 29 19.14 -4.90 3.97
C GLN A 29 18.11 -3.86 4.42
N TYR A 30 17.34 -4.23 5.44
CA TYR A 30 16.44 -3.31 6.14
C TYR A 30 16.64 -3.44 7.65
N ASN A 31 17.09 -2.36 8.29
CA ASN A 31 17.62 -2.37 9.65
C ASN A 31 18.77 -3.40 9.80
N ASP A 32 18.64 -4.36 10.71
CA ASP A 32 19.58 -5.46 10.95
C ASP A 32 19.20 -6.75 10.23
N LEU A 33 18.27 -6.69 9.27
CA LEU A 33 17.69 -7.85 8.59
C LEU A 33 18.04 -7.88 7.09
N ASN A 34 18.56 -9.03 6.64
CA ASN A 34 18.55 -9.39 5.24
C ASN A 34 17.17 -9.98 4.87
N VAL A 35 16.42 -9.33 3.99
CA VAL A 35 15.05 -9.71 3.60
C VAL A 35 14.97 -11.13 2.99
N LEU A 36 16.06 -11.67 2.45
CA LEU A 36 16.06 -13.00 1.88
C LEU A 36 16.15 -14.12 2.93
N THR A 37 16.44 -13.82 4.20
CA THR A 37 16.63 -14.86 5.23
C THR A 37 15.35 -15.57 5.61
N LEU A 38 14.17 -15.02 5.32
CA LEU A 38 12.89 -15.71 5.54
C LEU A 38 12.80 -17.02 4.76
N VAL A 39 13.46 -17.10 3.60
CA VAL A 39 13.54 -18.34 2.78
C VAL A 39 14.26 -19.45 3.54
N SER A 40 15.17 -19.11 4.45
CA SER A 40 15.94 -20.04 5.26
C SER A 40 15.34 -20.33 6.65
N THR A 41 14.17 -19.75 6.96
CA THR A 41 13.48 -20.01 8.24
C THR A 41 13.09 -21.48 8.38
N ASP A 42 13.26 -22.03 9.59
CA ASP A 42 12.89 -23.42 9.88
C ASP A 42 11.40 -23.67 9.62
N ILE A 43 11.12 -24.73 8.85
CA ILE A 43 9.78 -25.17 8.46
C ILE A 43 9.28 -26.37 9.28
N SER A 44 10.05 -26.82 10.28
CA SER A 44 9.68 -27.94 11.14
C SER A 44 8.31 -27.78 11.82
N ASN A 45 7.97 -26.53 12.18
CA ASN A 45 6.73 -26.14 12.86
C ASN A 45 5.72 -25.37 11.99
N CYS A 46 5.78 -25.52 10.66
CA CYS A 46 4.85 -24.84 9.74
C CYS A 46 3.46 -25.53 9.63
N ASN A 47 2.48 -24.79 9.11
CA ASN A 47 1.17 -25.34 8.76
C ASN A 47 1.26 -26.24 7.52
N LYS A 48 1.27 -27.56 7.74
CA LYS A 48 1.35 -28.55 6.65
C LYS A 48 0.08 -28.66 5.79
N SER A 49 -1.03 -28.04 6.20
CA SER A 49 -2.27 -28.03 5.41
C SER A 49 -2.26 -26.99 4.27
N PHE A 50 -1.26 -26.11 4.23
CA PHE A 50 -1.10 -25.09 3.20
C PHE A 50 -0.32 -25.67 2.04
N GLU A 51 -1.01 -26.40 1.17
CA GLU A 51 -0.40 -27.12 0.04
C GLU A 51 0.10 -26.18 -1.07
N LYS A 52 -0.48 -24.97 -1.20
CA LYS A 52 -0.14 -24.03 -2.28
C LYS A 52 0.90 -23.00 -1.85
N PHE A 53 1.08 -22.80 -0.55
CA PHE A 53 2.07 -21.87 -0.01
C PHE A 53 3.50 -22.27 -0.40
N HIS A 54 4.28 -21.30 -0.84
CA HIS A 54 5.67 -21.50 -1.21
C HIS A 54 6.51 -20.33 -0.70
N GLY A 55 7.30 -20.55 0.36
CA GLY A 55 8.06 -19.50 1.06
C GLY A 55 8.89 -18.61 0.14
N LEU A 56 9.65 -19.21 -0.80
CA LEU A 56 10.43 -18.43 -1.78
C LEU A 56 9.55 -17.53 -2.67
N LYS A 57 8.40 -18.03 -3.16
CA LYS A 57 7.50 -17.22 -3.98
C LYS A 57 6.90 -16.10 -3.16
N ASN A 58 6.49 -16.37 -1.93
CA ASN A 58 5.93 -15.37 -1.01
C ASN A 58 6.93 -14.24 -0.73
N VAL A 59 8.21 -14.55 -0.46
CA VAL A 59 9.26 -13.54 -0.27
C VAL A 59 9.46 -12.68 -1.52
N TRP A 60 9.53 -13.30 -2.71
CA TRP A 60 9.65 -12.53 -3.96
C TRP A 60 8.42 -11.67 -4.22
N ASP A 61 7.22 -12.15 -3.92
CA ASP A 61 5.98 -11.38 -4.07
C ASP A 61 5.95 -10.17 -3.13
N LEU A 62 6.42 -10.32 -1.88
CA LEU A 62 6.58 -9.21 -0.94
C LEU A 62 7.55 -8.15 -1.48
N ILE A 63 8.72 -8.58 -1.97
CA ILE A 63 9.72 -7.68 -2.56
C ILE A 63 9.15 -6.97 -3.79
N ASN A 64 8.52 -7.71 -4.70
CA ASN A 64 7.99 -7.17 -5.94
C ASN A 64 6.83 -6.20 -5.69
N CYS A 65 5.88 -6.53 -4.82
CA CYS A 65 4.78 -5.63 -4.46
C CYS A 65 5.32 -4.33 -3.84
N ASN A 66 6.37 -4.42 -3.01
CA ASN A 66 6.97 -3.25 -2.37
C ASN A 66 7.79 -2.39 -3.36
N ASN A 67 8.48 -3.01 -4.32
CA ASN A 67 9.16 -2.32 -5.43
C ASN A 67 8.17 -1.64 -6.38
N ASP A 68 7.07 -2.32 -6.73
CA ASP A 68 5.99 -1.75 -7.54
C ASP A 68 5.37 -0.54 -6.82
N LEU A 69 5.10 -0.65 -5.52
CA LEU A 69 4.58 0.46 -4.71
C LEU A 69 5.54 1.66 -4.73
N LYS A 70 6.85 1.44 -4.59
CA LYS A 70 7.89 2.47 -4.71
C LYS A 70 7.84 3.15 -6.08
N LEU A 71 7.79 2.37 -7.15
CA LEU A 71 7.76 2.88 -8.52
C LEU A 71 6.50 3.72 -8.79
N PHE A 72 5.33 3.21 -8.41
CA PHE A 72 4.07 3.92 -8.63
C PHE A 72 3.99 5.19 -7.78
N THR A 73 4.46 5.15 -6.54
CA THR A 73 4.56 6.35 -5.68
C THR A 73 5.43 7.43 -6.30
N ALA A 74 6.59 7.07 -6.89
CA ALA A 74 7.42 8.03 -7.60
C ALA A 74 6.70 8.67 -8.81
N HIS A 75 5.90 7.89 -9.54
CA HIS A 75 5.06 8.44 -10.61
C HIS A 75 3.98 9.39 -10.08
N LEU A 76 3.43 9.15 -8.90
CA LEU A 76 2.48 10.09 -8.28
C LEU A 76 3.15 11.45 -8.02
N PHE A 77 4.36 11.47 -7.44
CA PHE A 77 5.13 12.72 -7.29
C PHE A 77 5.39 13.40 -8.63
N TYR A 78 5.77 12.63 -9.65
CA TYR A 78 6.05 13.14 -10.99
C TYR A 78 4.83 13.80 -11.64
N TYR A 79 3.67 13.14 -11.60
CA TYR A 79 2.46 13.63 -12.25
C TYR A 79 1.71 14.68 -11.43
N ARG A 80 1.88 14.74 -10.11
CA ARG A 80 1.18 15.69 -9.22
C ARG A 80 1.13 17.14 -9.76
N PRO A 81 2.23 17.78 -10.21
CA PRO A 81 2.15 19.15 -10.71
C PRO A 81 1.38 19.30 -12.05
N LEU A 82 1.06 18.20 -12.72
CA LEU A 82 0.44 18.16 -14.05
C LEU A 82 -1.05 17.78 -14.01
N ILE A 83 -1.57 17.34 -12.86
CA ILE A 83 -2.96 16.92 -12.72
C ILE A 83 -3.91 18.12 -12.63
N ASN A 84 -5.16 17.93 -13.04
CA ASN A 84 -6.20 18.95 -12.95
C ASN A 84 -6.51 19.31 -11.50
N ASN A 85 -6.50 20.60 -11.21
CA ASN A 85 -6.94 21.15 -9.93
C ASN A 85 -8.37 21.72 -10.08
N PRO A 86 -9.41 21.03 -9.58
CA PRO A 86 -10.80 21.47 -9.73
C PRO A 86 -11.10 22.80 -9.03
N ILE A 87 -10.26 23.23 -8.07
CA ILE A 87 -10.34 24.56 -7.43
C ILE A 87 -9.89 25.67 -8.38
N GLY A 88 -8.87 25.38 -9.20
CA GLY A 88 -8.40 26.31 -10.24
C GLY A 88 -9.34 26.41 -11.44
N GLU A 89 -10.26 25.44 -11.59
CA GLU A 89 -11.28 25.36 -12.63
C GLU A 89 -12.66 25.87 -12.17
N SER A 90 -12.73 26.47 -10.97
CA SER A 90 -13.98 26.96 -10.38
C SER A 90 -14.34 28.39 -10.80
N TYR A 91 -15.65 28.67 -10.85
CA TYR A 91 -16.22 29.98 -11.17
C TYR A 91 -17.50 30.22 -10.36
N LEU A 92 -18.03 31.46 -10.43
CA LEU A 92 -19.33 31.80 -9.86
C LEU A 92 -20.38 31.87 -10.98
N LEU A 93 -21.48 31.12 -10.82
CA LEU A 93 -22.66 31.19 -11.68
C LEU A 93 -23.82 31.73 -10.85
N ASP A 94 -24.33 32.90 -11.21
CA ASP A 94 -25.42 33.57 -10.48
C ASP A 94 -25.17 33.74 -8.95
N GLY A 95 -23.89 33.87 -8.57
CA GLY A 95 -23.46 34.00 -7.17
C GLY A 95 -23.20 32.67 -6.46
N GLU A 96 -23.47 31.53 -7.10
CA GLU A 96 -23.20 30.20 -6.60
C GLU A 96 -21.83 29.70 -7.07
N PHE A 97 -21.09 29.03 -6.19
CA PHE A 97 -19.82 28.38 -6.54
C PHE A 97 -20.08 27.18 -7.44
N MET A 98 -19.35 27.08 -8.54
CA MET A 98 -19.36 25.94 -9.43
C MET A 98 -17.92 25.52 -9.72
N SER A 99 -17.63 24.22 -9.58
CA SER A 99 -16.36 23.61 -9.97
C SER A 99 -16.55 22.74 -11.19
N THR A 100 -15.57 22.77 -12.09
CA THR A 100 -15.46 21.82 -13.20
C THR A 100 -14.24 20.92 -13.01
N TYR A 101 -14.20 19.82 -13.75
CA TYR A 101 -13.10 18.87 -13.71
C TYR A 101 -12.89 18.26 -15.10
N PHE A 102 -12.02 18.91 -15.89
CA PHE A 102 -11.69 18.48 -17.25
C PHE A 102 -10.43 17.63 -17.27
N GLN A 103 -10.56 16.35 -16.90
CA GLN A 103 -9.42 15.44 -16.76
C GLN A 103 -8.55 15.40 -18.03
N ASN A 104 -7.25 15.65 -17.83
CA ASN A 104 -6.20 15.55 -18.83
C ASN A 104 -5.47 14.19 -18.75
N GLY A 105 -4.56 13.92 -19.70
CA GLY A 105 -3.83 12.66 -19.76
C GLY A 105 -2.92 12.37 -18.56
N ALA A 106 -2.26 13.40 -18.00
CA ALA A 106 -1.41 13.24 -16.82
C ALA A 106 -2.24 12.87 -15.59
N ASP A 107 -3.43 13.46 -15.48
CA ASP A 107 -4.35 13.19 -14.39
C ASP A 107 -4.99 11.79 -14.45
N TRP A 108 -5.28 11.32 -15.66
CA TRP A 108 -5.67 9.92 -15.90
C TRP A 108 -4.57 8.93 -15.47
N LEU A 109 -3.31 9.21 -15.84
CA LEU A 109 -2.17 8.39 -15.44
C LEU A 109 -1.98 8.40 -13.93
N TYR A 110 -2.03 9.56 -13.30
CA TYR A 110 -1.97 9.71 -11.84
C TYR A 110 -3.03 8.86 -11.15
N SER A 111 -4.29 8.98 -11.58
CA SER A 111 -5.42 8.22 -11.03
C SER A 111 -5.23 6.70 -11.20
N SER A 112 -4.66 6.27 -12.32
CA SER A 112 -4.32 4.86 -12.56
C SER A 112 -3.23 4.37 -11.60
N PHE A 113 -2.18 5.16 -11.38
CA PHE A 113 -1.13 4.82 -10.41
C PHE A 113 -1.65 4.76 -8.98
N VAL A 114 -2.62 5.60 -8.59
CA VAL A 114 -3.28 5.50 -7.28
C VAL A 114 -3.97 4.14 -7.12
N SER A 115 -4.77 3.70 -8.11
CA SER A 115 -5.39 2.37 -8.11
C SER A 115 -4.33 1.26 -7.96
N CYS A 116 -3.24 1.34 -8.73
CA CYS A 116 -2.16 0.37 -8.66
C CYS A 116 -1.48 0.33 -7.28
N CYS A 117 -1.22 1.48 -6.65
CA CYS A 117 -0.67 1.54 -5.30
C CYS A 117 -1.57 0.81 -4.28
N TYR A 118 -2.88 1.05 -4.32
CA TYR A 118 -3.84 0.36 -3.44
C TYR A 118 -3.81 -1.16 -3.63
N GLU A 119 -3.77 -1.62 -4.88
CA GLU A 119 -3.69 -3.05 -5.21
C GLU A 119 -2.41 -3.69 -4.67
N LYS A 120 -1.24 -3.10 -4.97
CA LYS A 120 0.06 -3.64 -4.56
C LYS A 120 0.23 -3.64 -3.05
N LEU A 121 -0.21 -2.58 -2.38
CA LEU A 121 -0.19 -2.52 -0.93
C LEU A 121 -1.08 -3.59 -0.31
N TYR A 122 -2.27 -3.84 -0.87
CA TYR A 122 -3.14 -4.90 -0.35
C TYR A 122 -2.52 -6.28 -0.55
N ASN A 123 -2.03 -6.56 -1.75
CA ASN A 123 -1.39 -7.84 -2.07
C ASN A 123 -0.18 -8.08 -1.15
N PHE A 124 0.62 -7.05 -0.89
CA PHE A 124 1.72 -7.12 0.07
C PHE A 124 1.26 -7.59 1.46
N TRP A 125 0.24 -6.95 2.02
CA TRP A 125 -0.27 -7.34 3.34
C TRP A 125 -0.90 -8.73 3.32
N ASP A 126 -1.56 -9.13 2.25
CA ASP A 126 -2.09 -10.49 2.10
C ASP A 126 -0.96 -11.53 2.18
N ARG A 127 0.19 -11.26 1.53
CA ARG A 127 1.39 -12.12 1.61
C ARG A 127 2.02 -12.14 3.01
N ILE A 128 1.97 -11.04 3.76
CA ILE A 128 2.32 -11.03 5.19
C ILE A 128 1.39 -11.95 5.98
N GLY A 129 0.07 -11.90 5.70
CA GLY A 129 -0.93 -12.78 6.28
C GLY A 129 -0.63 -14.25 6.01
N ASP A 130 -0.31 -14.60 4.76
CA ASP A 130 0.07 -15.96 4.36
C ASP A 130 1.30 -16.47 5.11
N ALA A 131 2.36 -15.66 5.18
CA ALA A 131 3.57 -16.02 5.90
C ALA A 131 3.30 -16.25 7.39
N LEU A 132 2.56 -15.35 8.04
CA LEU A 132 2.16 -15.53 9.44
C LEU A 132 1.31 -16.79 9.64
N ALA A 133 0.33 -17.03 8.78
CA ALA A 133 -0.54 -18.18 8.88
C ALA A 133 0.23 -19.51 8.72
N TYR A 134 1.16 -19.54 7.77
CA TYR A 134 2.00 -20.69 7.49
C TYR A 134 3.02 -20.94 8.60
N TYR A 135 3.90 -19.98 8.88
CA TYR A 135 5.03 -20.18 9.80
C TYR A 135 4.59 -20.27 11.26
N LEU A 136 3.45 -19.67 11.63
CA LEU A 136 2.93 -19.74 12.99
C LEU A 136 1.88 -20.85 13.16
N ASN A 137 1.67 -21.70 12.16
CA ASN A 137 0.70 -22.79 12.23
C ASN A 137 -0.71 -22.32 12.66
N VAL A 138 -1.24 -21.29 11.99
CA VAL A 138 -2.56 -20.72 12.31
C VAL A 138 -3.66 -21.64 11.82
N GLU A 139 -4.63 -21.93 12.67
CA GLU A 139 -5.81 -22.75 12.34
C GLU A 139 -6.80 -21.95 11.46
N ILE A 140 -6.52 -21.92 10.16
CA ILE A 140 -7.35 -21.28 9.15
C ILE A 140 -7.19 -22.04 7.84
N ARG A 141 -8.24 -22.05 6.99
CA ARG A 141 -8.14 -22.62 5.65
C ARG A 141 -7.37 -21.67 4.73
N GLU A 142 -6.50 -22.22 3.88
CA GLU A 142 -5.60 -21.46 3.00
C GLU A 142 -6.36 -20.41 2.15
N GLU A 143 -7.53 -20.75 1.61
CA GLU A 143 -8.35 -19.83 0.80
C GLU A 143 -9.01 -18.68 1.58
N GLN A 144 -9.00 -18.76 2.91
CA GLN A 144 -9.62 -17.76 3.78
C GLN A 144 -8.61 -16.80 4.39
N VAL A 145 -7.32 -17.04 4.17
CA VAL A 145 -6.23 -16.25 4.72
C VAL A 145 -6.31 -14.82 4.20
N ASN A 146 -6.20 -13.88 5.13
CA ASN A 146 -5.84 -12.50 4.87
C ASN A 146 -5.26 -11.91 6.15
N PHE A 147 -4.52 -10.82 6.01
CA PHE A 147 -3.82 -10.20 7.13
C PHE A 147 -4.71 -9.94 8.36
N PRO A 148 -5.88 -9.25 8.25
CA PRO A 148 -6.74 -9.00 9.41
C PRO A 148 -7.17 -10.25 10.16
N LYS A 149 -7.65 -11.27 9.43
CA LYS A 149 -8.13 -12.52 10.03
C LYS A 149 -7.02 -13.26 10.76
N VAL A 150 -5.82 -13.30 10.18
CA VAL A 150 -4.66 -13.95 10.79
C VAL A 150 -4.30 -13.24 12.10
N ILE A 151 -4.23 -11.91 12.10
CA ILE A 151 -3.98 -11.12 13.32
C ILE A 151 -5.06 -11.36 14.39
N ASP A 152 -6.33 -11.44 13.99
CA ASP A 152 -7.44 -11.72 14.93
C ASP A 152 -7.30 -13.10 15.60
N ILE A 153 -6.95 -14.14 14.84
CA ILE A 153 -6.73 -15.47 15.41
C ILE A 153 -5.49 -15.48 16.33
N LEU A 154 -4.41 -14.82 15.91
CA LEU A 154 -3.17 -14.74 16.69
C LEU A 154 -3.36 -13.99 18.03
N THR A 155 -4.31 -13.06 18.11
CA THR A 155 -4.64 -12.33 19.34
C THR A 155 -5.08 -13.28 20.47
N GLY A 156 -5.67 -14.43 20.13
CA GLY A 156 -6.07 -15.45 21.10
C GLY A 156 -4.93 -16.31 21.66
N ARG A 157 -3.69 -16.12 21.20
CA ARG A 157 -2.54 -16.95 21.62
C ARG A 157 -1.81 -16.32 22.79
N GLU A 158 -1.81 -17.00 23.93
CA GLU A 158 -1.13 -16.52 25.14
C GLU A 158 0.38 -16.27 24.91
N SER A 159 1.03 -17.07 24.05
CA SER A 159 2.45 -16.89 23.71
C SER A 159 2.77 -15.57 23.00
N LEU A 160 1.77 -14.81 22.55
CA LEU A 160 1.93 -13.55 21.81
C LEU A 160 1.55 -12.30 22.60
N LYS A 161 0.97 -12.46 23.79
CA LYS A 161 0.37 -11.36 24.56
C LYS A 161 1.30 -10.19 24.84
N ASP A 162 2.57 -10.48 25.12
CA ASP A 162 3.62 -9.48 25.41
C ASP A 162 4.69 -9.40 24.30
N ASN A 163 4.42 -9.98 23.13
CA ASN A 163 5.37 -9.95 22.02
C ASN A 163 5.29 -8.60 21.31
N LYS A 164 6.31 -7.75 21.50
CA LYS A 164 6.39 -6.41 20.90
C LYS A 164 6.23 -6.36 19.38
N TYR A 165 6.62 -7.41 18.65
CA TYR A 165 6.49 -7.45 17.20
C TYR A 165 5.05 -7.76 16.78
N PHE A 166 4.39 -8.64 17.53
CA PHE A 166 2.96 -8.88 17.36
C PHE A 166 2.13 -7.63 17.71
N GLU A 167 2.44 -6.95 18.82
CA GLU A 167 1.76 -5.71 19.23
C GLU A 167 1.79 -4.64 18.13
N LYS A 168 2.94 -4.47 17.46
CA LYS A 168 3.07 -3.55 16.32
C LYS A 168 2.17 -3.93 15.15
N LEU A 169 2.11 -5.21 14.79
CA LEU A 169 1.24 -5.70 13.71
C LEU A 169 -0.25 -5.53 14.06
N LEU A 170 -0.61 -5.78 15.33
CA LEU A 170 -1.96 -5.59 15.84
C LEU A 170 -2.37 -4.11 15.87
N SER A 171 -1.47 -3.23 16.29
CA SER A 171 -1.67 -1.77 16.29
C SER A 171 -1.94 -1.28 14.86
N PHE A 172 -1.07 -1.65 13.92
CA PHE A 172 -1.24 -1.35 12.49
C PHE A 172 -2.58 -1.87 11.94
N LYS A 173 -2.96 -3.12 12.28
CA LYS A 173 -4.24 -3.71 11.88
C LYS A 173 -5.45 -2.90 12.35
N ASN A 174 -5.37 -2.32 13.56
CA ASN A 174 -6.45 -1.55 14.17
C ASN A 174 -6.46 -0.06 13.78
N GLY A 175 -5.32 0.49 13.34
CA GLY A 175 -5.14 1.85 12.86
C GLY A 175 -5.10 1.94 11.34
N GLU A 176 -3.89 2.11 10.80
CA GLU A 176 -3.62 2.47 9.41
C GLU A 176 -4.14 1.44 8.41
N PHE A 177 -4.10 0.14 8.74
CA PHE A 177 -4.67 -0.88 7.84
C PHE A 177 -6.18 -0.74 7.68
N LYS A 178 -6.90 -0.41 8.77
CA LYS A 178 -8.36 -0.28 8.75
C LYS A 178 -8.79 0.86 7.84
N GLU A 179 -8.11 2.00 7.94
CA GLU A 179 -8.32 3.17 7.08
C GLU A 179 -7.99 2.84 5.63
N PHE A 180 -6.78 2.35 5.36
CA PHE A 180 -6.34 1.93 4.03
C PHE A 180 -7.32 0.95 3.38
N ASN A 181 -7.73 -0.10 4.10
CA ASN A 181 -8.56 -1.15 3.56
C ASN A 181 -10.01 -0.69 3.32
N ALA A 182 -10.48 0.37 3.98
CA ALA A 182 -11.74 1.02 3.65
C ALA A 182 -11.65 1.65 2.26
N HIS A 183 -10.68 2.56 2.03
CA HIS A 183 -10.46 3.19 0.72
C HIS A 183 -10.18 2.17 -0.37
N ARG A 184 -9.36 1.15 -0.07
CA ARG A 184 -9.02 0.09 -1.02
C ARG A 184 -10.25 -0.65 -1.51
N LYS A 185 -11.22 -0.96 -0.65
CA LYS A 185 -12.45 -1.65 -1.08
C LYS A 185 -13.21 -0.82 -2.10
N ASP A 186 -13.32 0.49 -1.86
CA ASP A 186 -14.00 1.39 -2.77
C ASP A 186 -13.27 1.48 -4.12
N ILE A 187 -11.93 1.55 -4.09
CA ILE A 187 -11.06 1.81 -5.26
C ILE A 187 -10.66 0.55 -6.06
N VAL A 188 -10.65 -0.62 -5.43
CA VAL A 188 -10.15 -1.86 -6.06
C VAL A 188 -11.27 -2.88 -6.27
N HIS A 189 -12.29 -2.91 -5.40
CA HIS A 189 -13.37 -3.89 -5.54
C HIS A 189 -14.64 -3.36 -6.20
N TYR A 190 -14.97 -2.08 -5.99
CA TYR A 190 -16.22 -1.51 -6.51
C TYR A 190 -15.99 -0.70 -7.79
N TYR A 191 -15.12 0.30 -7.74
CA TYR A 191 -14.84 1.19 -8.86
C TYR A 191 -13.38 1.61 -8.86
N GLN A 192 -12.84 2.02 -10.01
CA GLN A 192 -11.49 2.59 -10.07
C GLN A 192 -11.44 3.95 -9.36
N PHE A 193 -10.26 4.35 -8.87
CA PHE A 193 -10.07 5.64 -8.20
C PHE A 193 -10.61 6.82 -9.02
N GLU A 194 -10.33 6.82 -10.33
CA GLU A 194 -10.82 7.84 -11.26
C GLU A 194 -12.35 7.96 -11.26
N THR A 195 -13.05 6.83 -11.34
CA THR A 195 -14.51 6.79 -11.36
C THR A 195 -15.07 7.35 -10.06
N THR A 196 -14.52 6.92 -8.93
CA THR A 196 -14.90 7.42 -7.60
C THR A 196 -14.67 8.93 -7.50
N PHE A 197 -13.50 9.42 -7.90
CA PHE A 197 -13.19 10.85 -7.85
C PHE A 197 -14.12 11.68 -8.73
N ARG A 198 -14.37 11.24 -9.97
CA ARG A 198 -15.28 11.94 -10.91
C ARG A 198 -16.71 11.97 -10.38
N PHE A 199 -17.19 10.88 -9.81
CA PHE A 199 -18.52 10.81 -9.24
C PHE A 199 -18.66 11.76 -8.05
N GLU A 200 -17.72 11.71 -7.09
CA GLU A 200 -17.72 12.61 -5.93
C GLU A 200 -17.59 14.08 -6.34
N HIS A 201 -16.80 14.40 -7.37
CA HIS A 201 -16.74 15.75 -7.92
C HIS A 201 -18.10 16.17 -8.48
N ALA A 202 -18.73 15.34 -9.31
CA ALA A 202 -19.98 15.67 -10.00
C ALA A 202 -21.14 15.94 -9.03
N ILE A 203 -21.27 15.16 -7.95
CA ILE A 203 -22.35 15.35 -6.96
C ILE A 203 -22.09 16.51 -6.00
N ASN A 204 -20.84 16.93 -5.85
CA ASN A 204 -20.43 18.01 -4.94
C ASN A 204 -19.95 19.27 -5.69
N SER A 205 -20.18 19.39 -7.00
CA SER A 205 -19.60 20.45 -7.84
C SER A 205 -19.94 21.87 -7.39
N GLY A 206 -21.05 22.03 -6.66
CA GLY A 206 -21.50 23.30 -6.09
C GLY A 206 -21.02 23.59 -4.65
N ASP A 207 -20.39 22.62 -3.98
CA ASP A 207 -19.92 22.76 -2.60
C ASP A 207 -18.41 22.94 -2.54
N LYS A 208 -17.97 24.19 -2.32
CA LYS A 208 -16.57 24.55 -2.26
C LYS A 208 -15.77 23.74 -1.23
N ASN A 209 -16.32 23.54 -0.03
CA ASN A 209 -15.60 22.83 1.03
C ASN A 209 -15.40 21.36 0.65
N LYS A 210 -16.41 20.74 0.04
CA LYS A 210 -16.31 19.36 -0.45
C LYS A 210 -15.31 19.20 -1.58
N ILE A 211 -15.27 20.14 -2.53
CA ILE A 211 -14.27 20.11 -3.60
C ILE A 211 -12.86 20.32 -3.04
N GLU A 212 -12.68 21.18 -2.04
CA GLU A 212 -11.38 21.36 -1.37
C GLU A 212 -10.93 20.09 -0.63
N GLU A 213 -11.83 19.43 0.10
CA GLU A 213 -11.58 18.13 0.76
C GLU A 213 -11.19 17.06 -0.27
N LEU A 214 -11.96 16.95 -1.35
CA LEU A 214 -11.76 15.96 -2.41
C LEU A 214 -10.43 16.18 -3.14
N TRP A 215 -10.11 17.44 -3.47
CA TRP A 215 -8.84 17.80 -4.09
C TRP A 215 -7.67 17.50 -3.19
N LYS A 216 -7.76 17.88 -1.90
CA LYS A 216 -6.72 17.60 -0.91
C LYS A 216 -6.43 16.10 -0.83
N TRP A 217 -7.48 15.28 -0.72
CA TRP A 217 -7.36 13.82 -0.69
C TRP A 217 -6.57 13.28 -1.89
N LYS A 218 -6.91 13.71 -3.11
CA LYS A 218 -6.20 13.29 -4.31
C LYS A 218 -4.77 13.80 -4.38
N ASN A 219 -4.55 15.07 -4.02
CA ASN A 219 -3.24 15.73 -4.12
C ASN A 219 -2.21 15.20 -3.10
N GLU A 220 -2.67 14.64 -1.98
CA GLU A 220 -1.83 14.08 -0.90
C GLU A 220 -1.53 12.58 -1.07
N MET A 221 -2.00 11.94 -2.15
CA MET A 221 -1.71 10.53 -2.43
C MET A 221 -0.21 10.16 -2.49
N PRO A 222 0.71 10.99 -3.02
CA PRO A 222 2.13 10.64 -3.06
C PRO A 222 2.71 10.52 -1.64
N GLU A 223 2.39 11.46 -0.75
CA GLU A 223 2.76 11.43 0.66
C GLU A 223 2.15 10.23 1.37
N TYR A 224 0.86 9.97 1.15
CA TYR A 224 0.14 8.84 1.72
C TYR A 224 0.83 7.50 1.37
N PHE A 225 1.14 7.26 0.10
CA PHE A 225 1.79 6.02 -0.32
C PHE A 225 3.28 5.97 0.03
N SER A 226 3.97 7.10 0.09
CA SER A 226 5.34 7.18 0.62
C SER A 226 5.39 6.73 2.08
N GLN A 227 4.41 7.14 2.90
CA GLN A 227 4.28 6.67 4.27
C GLN A 227 3.95 5.17 4.33
N HIS A 228 3.01 4.69 3.53
CA HIS A 228 2.68 3.27 3.49
C HIS A 228 3.82 2.38 2.96
N LEU A 229 4.67 2.89 2.07
CA LEU A 229 5.89 2.20 1.63
C LEU A 229 6.81 1.94 2.84
N LYS A 230 7.01 2.93 3.71
CA LYS A 230 7.79 2.77 4.95
C LYS A 230 7.13 1.76 5.90
N ILE A 231 5.83 1.93 6.15
CA ILE A 231 5.04 1.04 7.04
C ILE A 231 5.11 -0.41 6.53
N SER A 232 5.10 -0.63 5.21
CA SER A 232 5.19 -1.98 4.65
C SER A 232 6.56 -2.63 4.89
N CYS A 233 7.65 -1.87 4.83
CA CYS A 233 8.98 -2.37 5.20
C CYS A 233 9.06 -2.70 6.70
N GLU A 234 8.50 -1.85 7.56
CA GLU A 234 8.38 -2.12 8.99
C GLU A 234 7.50 -3.34 9.29
N GLY A 235 6.41 -3.50 8.53
CA GLY A 235 5.51 -4.65 8.59
C GLY A 235 6.24 -5.96 8.29
N TYR A 236 7.03 -5.98 7.22
CA TYR A 236 7.90 -7.11 6.90
C TYR A 236 8.87 -7.42 8.03
N TYR A 237 9.56 -6.40 8.55
CA TYR A 237 10.51 -6.54 9.65
C TYR A 237 9.84 -7.14 10.91
N ASN A 238 8.69 -6.61 11.31
CA ASN A 238 7.95 -7.10 12.48
C ASN A 238 7.44 -8.53 12.26
N MET A 239 6.93 -8.87 11.07
CA MET A 239 6.54 -10.23 10.71
C MET A 239 7.73 -11.19 10.84
N TYR A 240 8.87 -10.86 10.22
CA TYR A 240 10.06 -11.70 10.26
C TYR A 240 10.53 -11.93 11.71
N LYS A 241 10.64 -10.85 12.48
CA LYS A 241 11.08 -10.93 13.89
C LYS A 241 10.07 -11.69 14.74
N LEU A 242 8.77 -11.61 14.44
CA LEU A 242 7.76 -12.43 15.11
C LEU A 242 7.98 -13.91 14.80
N ILE A 243 8.12 -14.28 13.53
CA ILE A 243 8.34 -15.67 13.11
C ILE A 243 9.60 -16.28 13.74
N ASN A 244 10.71 -15.54 13.74
CA ASN A 244 12.01 -16.08 14.18
C ASN A 244 12.31 -15.90 15.68
N ASN A 245 11.49 -15.19 16.44
CA ASN A 245 11.66 -15.03 17.90
C ASN A 245 10.55 -15.71 18.71
N LEU A 246 9.79 -16.62 18.10
CA LEU A 246 8.90 -17.47 18.86
C LEU A 246 9.69 -18.67 19.42
N PRO A 247 9.48 -19.01 20.71
CA PRO A 247 10.16 -20.14 21.35
C PRO A 247 9.77 -21.49 20.73
#